data_AF-A0A163JLQ0-F1
#
_entry.id   AF-A0A163JLQ0-F1
#
_cell.length_a   1.000
_cell.length_b   1.000
_cell.length_c   1.000
_cell.angle_alpha   90.00
_cell.angle_beta   90.00
_cell.angle_gamma   90.00
#
_symmetry.space_group_name_H-M   'P 1'
#
loop_
_entity.id
_entity.type
_entity.pdbx_description
1 polymer ?
#
loop_
_entity_poly.entity_id
_entity_poly.type
_entity_poly.pdbx_seq_one_letter_code
_entity_poly.pdbx_strand_id
1 'polypeptide(L)'
;MTEPSLPQRLIPKLNQTVTRLGFGGYRASDMATHGAALQYALDQGINLIDTGANFENGRSEQLVGEILASGSVDRKDVTLVTKAGYLTKQDIDRLGDGDDHVHIQGNSFHGISPRILADQLEQSLARLQTSYVDIFMINAPERMLASARPSGDLYKQLGDSFQYLETLVRQGTIKGYGICSNTMGSSHSAMDHLSLSKILAACDHLKDNHFCAVEAPFNLYEQHLGQDLAWLDQLDAHGVFWLSNRPLNAITPQGQIRGLYNPTMASASDMDDLRVAFEKVATLEIDMLSELPEDDEASPFVWGQILSENLQRLGQHHFATQHYLKSQVLPKLQKDLADFREMYTTQPAYMEWTDVYESAMHHLITCLVNYSYMDTLKKNNELDRILGALIPWPTSSCHSPLTVKALEVCLANQDVGAIVTGMRQIPYVDDAVLALKESQTLQKMVKVDGFDSVKKRPLCPITNARNYQLSTVC
;
A
#
# COMPACT_ATOMS: atom_id res chain seq x y z
N MET A 1 -29.69 -21.33 -7.82
CA MET A 1 -28.50 -21.34 -8.71
C MET A 1 -27.35 -20.88 -7.84
N THR A 2 -26.33 -21.72 -7.62
CA THR A 2 -25.12 -21.29 -6.90
C THR A 2 -24.47 -20.17 -7.70
N GLU A 3 -24.13 -19.05 -7.06
CA GLU A 3 -23.36 -18.00 -7.73
C GLU A 3 -22.09 -18.62 -8.35
N PRO A 4 -21.68 -18.19 -9.56
CA PRO A 4 -20.43 -18.65 -10.13
C PRO A 4 -19.27 -18.30 -9.18
N SER A 5 -18.38 -19.27 -8.94
CA SER A 5 -17.17 -19.07 -8.14
C SER A 5 -16.35 -17.91 -8.69
N LEU A 6 -15.77 -17.09 -7.81
CA LEU A 6 -14.89 -15.99 -8.19
C LEU A 6 -13.75 -16.48 -9.11
N PRO A 7 -13.30 -15.68 -10.09
CA PRO A 7 -12.14 -16.00 -10.93
C PRO A 7 -10.90 -16.35 -10.10
N GLN A 8 -10.26 -17.45 -10.47
CA GLN A 8 -9.12 -18.03 -9.76
C GLN A 8 -7.90 -18.24 -10.68
N ARG A 9 -6.73 -18.44 -10.07
CA ARG A 9 -5.46 -18.75 -10.73
C ARG A 9 -4.66 -19.76 -9.91
N LEU A 10 -3.97 -20.66 -10.61
CA LEU A 10 -3.05 -21.62 -10.00
C LEU A 10 -1.71 -20.93 -9.66
N ILE A 11 -1.20 -21.18 -8.46
CA ILE A 11 0.21 -20.93 -8.10
C ILE A 11 1.00 -22.19 -8.49
N PRO A 12 1.80 -22.18 -9.57
CA PRO A 12 2.30 -23.41 -10.19
C PRO A 12 3.11 -24.29 -9.22
N LYS A 13 4.07 -23.69 -8.50
CA LYS A 13 4.95 -24.43 -7.58
C LYS A 13 4.27 -24.95 -6.32
N LEU A 14 3.13 -24.37 -5.93
CA LEU A 14 2.38 -24.82 -4.74
C LEU A 14 1.24 -25.77 -5.10
N ASN A 15 0.90 -25.90 -6.39
CA ASN A 15 -0.31 -26.58 -6.87
C ASN A 15 -1.58 -26.14 -6.10
N GLN A 16 -1.66 -24.84 -5.78
CA GLN A 16 -2.70 -24.24 -4.96
C GLN A 16 -3.42 -23.17 -5.77
N THR A 17 -4.75 -23.21 -5.75
CA THR A 17 -5.59 -22.27 -6.49
C THR A 17 -6.02 -21.11 -5.59
N VAL A 18 -5.84 -19.89 -6.08
CA VAL A 18 -6.21 -18.66 -5.35
C VAL A 18 -7.19 -17.81 -6.14
N THR A 19 -8.03 -17.05 -5.45
CA THR A 19 -8.78 -15.97 -6.06
C THR A 19 -7.82 -14.95 -6.68
N ARG A 20 -8.19 -14.41 -7.85
CA ARG A 20 -7.36 -13.39 -8.53
C ARG A 20 -7.39 -12.03 -7.83
N LEU A 21 -8.19 -11.91 -6.78
CA LEU A 21 -8.22 -10.81 -5.84
C LEU A 21 -7.84 -11.36 -4.45
N GLY A 22 -6.99 -10.63 -3.72
CA GLY A 22 -6.60 -10.94 -2.36
C GLY A 22 -6.79 -9.75 -1.42
N PHE A 23 -6.99 -10.05 -0.14
CA PHE A 23 -7.05 -9.06 0.92
C PHE A 23 -5.64 -8.61 1.31
N GLY A 24 -5.31 -7.35 1.10
CA GLY A 24 -4.03 -6.75 1.50
C GLY A 24 -4.10 -6.14 2.90
N GLY A 25 -3.20 -6.56 3.78
CA GLY A 25 -3.12 -6.15 5.19
C GLY A 25 -2.35 -4.86 5.43
N TYR A 26 -1.78 -4.23 4.39
CA TYR A 26 -1.08 -2.95 4.56
C TYR A 26 -2.05 -1.88 5.09
N ARG A 27 -1.72 -1.31 6.27
CA ARG A 27 -2.58 -0.40 7.06
C ARG A 27 -3.87 -1.01 7.61
N ALA A 28 -3.97 -2.34 7.65
CA ALA A 28 -4.97 -3.04 8.44
C ALA A 28 -4.44 -3.25 9.87
N SER A 29 -5.33 -3.17 10.84
CA SER A 29 -5.04 -3.24 12.27
C SER A 29 -6.27 -3.73 13.01
N ASP A 30 -6.17 -3.87 14.33
CA ASP A 30 -7.19 -4.23 15.33
C ASP A 30 -8.49 -3.39 15.35
N MET A 31 -8.71 -2.49 14.38
CA MET A 31 -9.98 -1.80 14.24
C MET A 31 -11.09 -2.79 13.85
N ALA A 32 -12.22 -2.74 14.55
CA ALA A 32 -13.38 -3.60 14.29
C ALA A 32 -13.86 -3.53 12.83
N THR A 33 -13.78 -2.36 12.19
CA THR A 33 -14.12 -2.18 10.77
C THR A 33 -13.20 -2.97 9.83
N HIS A 34 -11.91 -3.10 10.16
CA HIS A 34 -10.95 -3.86 9.37
C HIS A 34 -11.22 -5.37 9.50
N GLY A 35 -11.48 -5.85 10.72
CA GLY A 35 -11.85 -7.25 10.96
C GLY A 35 -13.15 -7.64 10.27
N ALA A 36 -14.18 -6.80 10.36
CA ALA A 36 -15.43 -7.01 9.64
C ALA A 36 -15.24 -7.06 8.12
N ALA A 37 -14.37 -6.21 7.56
CA ALA A 37 -14.08 -6.23 6.13
C ALA A 37 -13.30 -7.47 5.70
N LEU A 38 -12.33 -7.93 6.49
CA LEU A 38 -11.61 -9.18 6.22
C LEU A 38 -12.54 -10.39 6.29
N GLN A 39 -13.37 -10.48 7.34
CA GLN A 39 -14.38 -11.53 7.47
C GLN A 39 -15.31 -11.54 6.26
N TYR A 40 -15.84 -10.36 5.90
CA TYR A 40 -16.74 -10.24 4.76
C TYR A 40 -16.06 -10.61 3.44
N ALA A 41 -14.79 -10.27 3.24
CA ALA A 41 -14.03 -10.70 2.06
C ALA A 41 -13.92 -12.23 1.97
N LEU A 42 -13.65 -12.91 3.09
CA LEU A 42 -13.65 -14.38 3.17
C LEU A 42 -15.04 -14.96 2.86
N ASP A 43 -16.10 -14.36 3.39
CA ASP A 43 -17.48 -14.77 3.15
C ASP A 43 -17.88 -14.62 1.66
N GLN A 44 -17.31 -13.65 0.95
CA GLN A 44 -17.45 -13.49 -0.51
C GLN A 44 -16.63 -14.50 -1.32
N GLY A 45 -15.83 -15.35 -0.65
CA GLY A 45 -15.02 -16.40 -1.27
C GLY A 45 -13.60 -15.98 -1.66
N ILE A 46 -13.13 -14.79 -1.26
CA ILE A 46 -11.71 -14.42 -1.38
C ILE A 46 -10.91 -15.36 -0.48
N ASN A 47 -9.86 -15.98 -1.03
CA ASN A 47 -9.06 -16.95 -0.28
C ASN A 47 -7.57 -16.62 -0.23
N LEU A 48 -7.17 -15.45 -0.73
CA LEU A 48 -5.79 -14.97 -0.67
C LEU A 48 -5.70 -13.81 0.33
N ILE A 49 -4.85 -13.96 1.34
CA ILE A 49 -4.55 -12.90 2.31
C ILE A 49 -3.07 -12.59 2.23
N ASP A 50 -2.75 -11.31 2.11
CA ASP A 50 -1.40 -10.79 2.09
C ASP A 50 -1.17 -9.86 3.28
N THR A 51 -0.21 -10.16 4.14
CA THR A 51 0.13 -9.36 5.34
C THR A 51 1.65 -9.23 5.48
N GLY A 52 2.16 -8.74 6.61
CA GLY A 52 3.59 -8.60 6.84
C GLY A 52 3.92 -8.20 8.26
N ALA A 53 5.09 -8.62 8.75
CA ALA A 53 5.55 -8.34 10.11
C ALA A 53 5.62 -6.84 10.42
N ASN A 54 5.96 -6.02 9.43
CA ASN A 54 6.08 -4.58 9.58
C ASN A 54 4.76 -3.81 9.39
N PHE A 55 3.67 -4.47 9.00
CA PHE A 55 2.40 -3.80 8.74
C PHE A 55 1.73 -3.44 10.05
N GLU A 56 1.56 -2.13 10.29
CA GLU A 56 1.00 -1.59 11.54
C GLU A 56 1.71 -2.16 12.79
N ASN A 57 3.04 -2.32 12.72
CA ASN A 57 3.86 -2.92 13.78
C ASN A 57 3.38 -4.32 14.22
N GLY A 58 2.99 -5.15 13.25
CA GLY A 58 2.51 -6.51 13.48
C GLY A 58 1.00 -6.63 13.74
N ARG A 59 0.29 -5.52 13.91
CA ARG A 59 -1.18 -5.54 14.15
C ARG A 59 -1.97 -6.12 12.98
N SER A 60 -1.47 -6.01 11.75
CA SER A 60 -2.10 -6.65 10.60
C SER A 60 -2.07 -8.18 10.70
N GLU A 61 -0.95 -8.76 11.15
CA GLU A 61 -0.85 -10.20 11.39
C GLU A 61 -1.74 -10.66 12.54
N GLN A 62 -1.81 -9.87 13.62
CA GLN A 62 -2.71 -10.16 14.75
C GLN A 62 -4.17 -10.19 14.30
N LEU A 63 -4.62 -9.17 13.57
CA LEU A 63 -5.96 -9.12 13.00
C LEU A 63 -6.28 -10.36 12.16
N VAL A 64 -5.38 -10.72 11.24
CA VAL A 64 -5.56 -11.90 10.38
C VAL A 64 -5.61 -13.18 11.23
N GLY A 65 -4.72 -13.33 12.21
CA GLY A 65 -4.68 -14.50 13.09
C GLY A 65 -5.93 -14.65 13.95
N GLU A 66 -6.49 -13.55 14.46
CA GLU A 66 -7.74 -13.53 15.22
C GLU A 66 -8.94 -13.97 14.35
N ILE A 67 -9.04 -13.43 13.12
CA ILE A 67 -10.12 -13.80 12.20
C ILE A 67 -10.01 -15.27 11.77
N LEU A 68 -8.81 -15.77 11.43
CA LEU A 68 -8.63 -17.17 11.07
C LEU A 68 -8.89 -18.12 12.24
N ALA A 69 -8.50 -17.75 13.47
CA ALA A 69 -8.75 -18.56 14.66
C ALA A 69 -10.22 -18.57 15.10
N SER A 70 -11.04 -17.62 14.64
CA SER A 70 -12.48 -17.60 14.90
C SER A 70 -13.21 -18.83 14.31
N GLY A 71 -12.60 -19.51 13.34
CA GLY A 71 -13.13 -20.72 12.71
C GLY A 71 -14.17 -20.47 11.61
N SER A 72 -14.30 -19.24 11.11
CA SER A 72 -15.20 -18.92 9.99
C SER A 72 -14.80 -19.57 8.67
N VAL A 73 -13.52 -19.90 8.52
CA VAL A 73 -12.94 -20.56 7.34
C VAL A 73 -11.88 -21.56 7.79
N ASP A 74 -11.81 -22.72 7.14
CA ASP A 74 -10.74 -23.68 7.40
C ASP A 74 -9.39 -23.09 6.94
N ARG A 75 -8.37 -23.12 7.81
CA ARG A 75 -7.02 -22.58 7.50
C ARG A 75 -6.42 -23.12 6.20
N LYS A 76 -6.71 -24.38 5.84
CA LYS A 76 -6.24 -25.03 4.59
C LYS A 76 -6.85 -24.42 3.31
N ASP A 77 -8.00 -23.76 3.43
CA ASP A 77 -8.74 -23.17 2.30
C ASP A 77 -8.30 -21.73 2.02
N VAL A 78 -7.46 -21.16 2.90
CA VAL A 78 -6.87 -19.82 2.75
C VAL A 78 -5.39 -19.94 2.37
N THR A 79 -4.98 -19.19 1.35
CA THR A 79 -3.58 -18.93 1.03
C THR A 79 -3.12 -17.70 1.79
N LEU A 80 -2.22 -17.89 2.75
CA LEU A 80 -1.70 -16.83 3.59
C LEU A 80 -0.27 -16.48 3.20
N VAL A 81 -0.06 -15.21 2.84
CA VAL A 81 1.24 -14.61 2.54
C VAL A 81 1.63 -13.69 3.69
N THR A 82 2.84 -13.86 4.22
CA THR A 82 3.46 -12.86 5.10
C THR A 82 4.88 -12.53 4.66
N LYS A 83 5.43 -11.44 5.18
CA LYS A 83 6.72 -10.89 4.75
C LYS A 83 7.59 -10.45 5.92
N ALA A 84 8.89 -10.56 5.72
CA ALA A 84 9.94 -10.19 6.66
C ALA A 84 11.02 -9.34 5.98
N GLY A 85 11.85 -8.66 6.76
CA GLY A 85 13.03 -7.93 6.29
C GLY A 85 13.18 -6.53 6.90
N TYR A 86 12.06 -5.87 7.21
CA TYR A 86 12.08 -4.60 7.93
C TYR A 86 12.25 -4.83 9.43
N LEU A 87 13.16 -4.09 10.05
CA LEU A 87 13.53 -4.23 11.45
C LEU A 87 13.35 -2.88 12.17
N THR A 88 12.82 -2.95 13.39
CA THR A 88 12.78 -1.84 14.33
C THR A 88 13.99 -1.88 15.25
N LYS A 89 14.21 -0.80 16.02
CA LYS A 89 15.24 -0.80 17.06
C LYS A 89 15.04 -1.91 18.10
N GLN A 90 13.79 -2.22 18.45
CA GLN A 90 13.47 -3.30 19.38
C GLN A 90 13.87 -4.68 18.81
N ASP A 91 13.72 -4.87 17.50
CA ASP A 91 14.15 -6.12 16.85
C ASP A 91 15.67 -6.27 16.91
N ILE A 92 16.42 -5.19 16.65
CA ILE A 92 17.87 -5.17 16.77
C ILE A 92 18.30 -5.49 18.22
N ASP A 93 17.67 -4.87 19.21
CA ASP A 93 18.01 -5.09 20.62
C ASP A 93 17.72 -6.54 21.06
N ARG A 94 16.65 -7.16 20.53
CA ARG A 94 16.32 -8.58 20.77
C ARG A 94 17.32 -9.52 20.09
N LEU A 95 17.66 -9.23 18.83
CA LEU A 95 18.57 -10.04 18.02
C LEU A 95 20.03 -9.93 18.49
N GLY A 96 20.38 -8.86 19.19
CA GLY A 96 21.76 -8.55 19.58
C GLY A 96 22.62 -8.07 18.40
N ASP A 97 23.88 -7.77 18.69
CA ASP A 97 24.84 -7.25 17.71
C ASP A 97 25.05 -8.21 16.54
N GLY A 98 25.05 -7.67 15.32
CA GLY A 98 25.30 -8.40 14.08
C GLY A 98 25.57 -7.44 12.92
N ASP A 99 26.32 -7.88 11.92
CA ASP A 99 26.64 -7.16 10.68
C ASP A 99 25.71 -7.53 9.51
N ASP A 100 24.63 -8.23 9.82
CA ASP A 100 23.68 -8.85 8.89
C ASP A 100 22.43 -7.99 8.62
N HIS A 101 22.48 -6.71 8.99
CA HIS A 101 21.45 -5.72 8.75
C HIS A 101 22.07 -4.35 8.39
N VAL A 102 21.27 -3.47 7.79
CA VAL A 102 21.64 -2.10 7.44
C VAL A 102 20.66 -1.10 8.03
N HIS A 103 21.14 0.10 8.33
CA HIS A 103 20.29 1.23 8.69
C HIS A 103 19.70 1.88 7.43
N ILE A 104 18.40 2.18 7.47
CA ILE A 104 17.71 2.83 6.34
C ILE A 104 17.42 4.29 6.66
N GLN A 105 16.55 4.55 7.63
CA GLN A 105 16.18 5.91 8.05
C GLN A 105 15.56 5.87 9.45
N GLY A 106 15.84 6.89 10.28
CA GLY A 106 15.28 7.01 11.62
C GLY A 106 15.60 5.77 12.47
N ASN A 107 14.58 5.11 13.01
CA ASN A 107 14.72 3.86 13.77
C ASN A 107 14.41 2.60 12.93
N SER A 108 14.46 2.72 11.60
CA SER A 108 14.20 1.61 10.66
C SER A 108 15.51 1.03 10.13
N PHE A 109 15.60 -0.28 10.21
CA PHE A 109 16.69 -1.10 9.68
C PHE A 109 16.12 -2.12 8.69
N HIS A 110 17.01 -2.79 7.95
CA HIS A 110 16.64 -3.84 7.02
C HIS A 110 17.68 -4.96 7.02
N GLY A 111 17.26 -6.21 6.96
CA GLY A 111 18.16 -7.34 6.83
C GLY A 111 17.41 -8.60 6.44
N ILE A 112 18.10 -9.47 5.70
CA ILE A 112 17.50 -10.67 5.10
C ILE A 112 18.19 -11.96 5.54
N SER A 113 19.11 -11.89 6.51
CA SER A 113 19.89 -13.06 6.92
C SER A 113 18.99 -14.20 7.43
N PRO A 114 19.42 -15.48 7.31
CA PRO A 114 18.69 -16.62 7.87
C PRO A 114 18.27 -16.42 9.34
N ARG A 115 19.15 -15.82 10.15
CA ARG A 115 18.91 -15.51 11.56
C ARG A 115 17.77 -14.52 11.75
N ILE A 116 17.77 -13.43 10.99
CA ILE A 116 16.71 -12.40 11.02
C ILE A 116 15.38 -12.97 10.54
N LEU A 117 15.40 -13.70 9.42
CA LEU A 117 14.20 -14.30 8.85
C LEU A 117 13.58 -15.35 9.78
N ALA A 118 14.40 -16.13 10.49
CA ALA A 118 13.94 -17.09 11.50
C ALA A 118 13.18 -16.41 12.64
N ASP A 119 13.79 -15.39 13.26
CA ASP A 119 13.21 -14.64 14.37
C ASP A 119 11.89 -13.94 13.98
N GLN A 120 11.84 -13.34 12.79
CA GLN A 120 10.63 -12.69 12.33
C GLN A 120 9.53 -13.68 11.97
N LEU A 121 9.86 -14.82 11.36
CA LEU A 121 8.87 -15.85 11.05
C LEU A 121 8.25 -16.44 12.32
N GLU A 122 9.05 -16.73 13.36
CA GLU A 122 8.54 -17.24 14.64
C GLU A 122 7.50 -16.29 15.24
N GLN A 123 7.82 -14.99 15.28
CA GLN A 123 6.89 -13.97 15.78
C GLN A 123 5.66 -13.79 14.88
N SER A 124 5.84 -13.86 13.56
CA SER A 124 4.74 -13.81 12.59
C SER A 124 3.77 -14.97 12.80
N LEU A 125 4.26 -16.20 12.95
CA LEU A 125 3.42 -17.37 13.22
C LEU A 125 2.66 -17.24 14.54
N ALA A 126 3.30 -16.69 15.58
CA ALA A 126 2.65 -16.41 16.85
C ALA A 126 1.49 -15.39 16.71
N ARG A 127 1.73 -14.27 16.01
CA ARG A 127 0.67 -13.27 15.74
C ARG A 127 -0.44 -13.81 14.85
N LEU A 128 -0.09 -14.61 13.84
CA LEU A 128 -1.04 -15.23 12.92
C LEU A 128 -1.78 -16.44 13.53
N GLN A 129 -1.39 -16.87 14.73
CA GLN A 129 -1.99 -18.00 15.45
C GLN A 129 -2.07 -19.29 14.60
N THR A 130 -1.02 -19.55 13.81
CA THR A 130 -0.93 -20.71 12.90
C THR A 130 0.47 -21.29 12.94
N SER A 131 0.60 -22.59 12.68
CA SER A 131 1.90 -23.27 12.61
C SER A 131 2.60 -23.13 11.25
N TYR A 132 1.90 -22.61 10.23
CA TYR A 132 2.44 -22.45 8.89
C TYR A 132 1.85 -21.25 8.13
N VAL A 133 2.62 -20.75 7.15
CA VAL A 133 2.17 -19.83 6.10
C VAL A 133 2.34 -20.46 4.72
N ASP A 134 1.54 -20.04 3.74
CA ASP A 134 1.61 -20.62 2.40
C ASP A 134 2.78 -20.04 1.61
N ILE A 135 2.98 -18.71 1.69
CA ILE A 135 4.13 -18.04 1.08
C ILE A 135 4.78 -17.11 2.11
N PHE A 136 6.08 -17.28 2.31
CA PHE A 136 6.90 -16.34 3.07
C PHE A 136 7.76 -15.49 2.15
N MET A 137 7.59 -14.17 2.19
CA MET A 137 8.32 -13.27 1.29
C MET A 137 9.40 -12.47 2.00
N ILE A 138 10.52 -12.28 1.31
CA ILE A 138 11.50 -11.24 1.66
C ILE A 138 10.97 -9.90 1.15
N ASN A 139 10.76 -8.93 2.04
CA ASN A 139 10.12 -7.65 1.75
C ASN A 139 11.14 -6.57 1.40
N ALA A 140 11.05 -6.02 0.20
CA ALA A 140 11.85 -4.91 -0.31
C ALA A 140 13.37 -5.04 -0.07
N PRO A 141 14.03 -6.15 -0.48
CA PRO A 141 15.47 -6.33 -0.29
C PRO A 141 16.31 -5.25 -1.00
N GLU A 142 15.76 -4.55 -2.00
CA GLU A 142 16.39 -3.38 -2.63
C GLU A 142 16.75 -2.26 -1.63
N ARG A 143 16.12 -2.23 -0.44
CA ARG A 143 16.47 -1.27 0.63
C ARG A 143 17.92 -1.43 1.09
N MET A 144 18.48 -2.63 0.99
CA MET A 144 19.89 -2.88 1.31
C MET A 144 20.85 -2.27 0.27
N LEU A 145 20.43 -2.16 -1.00
CA LEU A 145 21.19 -1.47 -2.05
C LEU A 145 21.16 0.04 -1.87
N ALA A 146 20.02 0.58 -1.44
CA ALA A 146 19.80 2.01 -1.24
C ALA A 146 20.42 2.56 0.06
N SER A 147 20.93 1.69 0.94
CA SER A 147 21.58 2.09 2.19
C SER A 147 22.88 2.86 1.92
N ALA A 148 23.17 3.87 2.76
CA ALA A 148 24.45 4.59 2.73
C ALA A 148 25.66 3.68 3.05
N ARG A 149 25.41 2.55 3.71
CA ARG A 149 26.41 1.51 3.99
C ARG A 149 25.81 0.14 3.61
N PRO A 150 25.91 -0.26 2.34
CA PRO A 150 25.45 -1.57 1.91
C PRO A 150 26.23 -2.67 2.64
N SER A 151 25.53 -3.70 3.10
CA SER A 151 26.17 -4.90 3.63
C SER A 151 26.30 -5.91 2.50
N GLY A 152 27.52 -6.11 1.98
CA GLY A 152 27.85 -7.20 1.05
C GLY A 152 27.13 -7.20 -0.31
N ASP A 153 27.16 -8.37 -0.97
CA ASP A 153 26.44 -8.63 -2.22
C ASP A 153 25.02 -9.15 -1.91
N LEU A 154 24.02 -8.36 -2.28
CA LEU A 154 22.61 -8.69 -2.03
C LEU A 154 22.20 -10.03 -2.65
N TYR A 155 22.62 -10.33 -3.88
CA TYR A 155 22.16 -11.55 -4.56
C TYR A 155 22.80 -12.80 -3.96
N LYS A 156 24.02 -12.68 -3.43
CA LYS A 156 24.64 -13.75 -2.63
C LYS A 156 23.86 -13.97 -1.33
N GLN A 157 23.54 -12.89 -0.60
CA GLN A 157 22.74 -12.99 0.63
C GLN A 157 21.34 -13.56 0.39
N LEU A 158 20.71 -13.21 -0.74
CA LEU A 158 19.46 -13.85 -1.17
C LEU A 158 19.64 -15.36 -1.36
N GLY A 159 20.73 -15.80 -1.98
CA GLY A 159 21.07 -17.23 -2.10
C GLY A 159 21.16 -17.93 -0.73
N ASP A 160 21.89 -17.35 0.23
CA ASP A 160 22.00 -17.88 1.60
C ASP A 160 20.63 -17.93 2.30
N SER A 161 19.80 -16.90 2.09
CA SER A 161 18.44 -16.81 2.62
C SER A 161 17.55 -17.90 2.03
N PHE A 162 17.57 -18.07 0.71
CA PHE A 162 16.78 -19.09 0.01
C PHE A 162 17.17 -20.50 0.43
N GLN A 163 18.47 -20.76 0.62
CA GLN A 163 18.93 -22.04 1.15
C GLN A 163 18.34 -22.34 2.53
N TYR A 164 18.25 -21.33 3.40
CA TYR A 164 17.57 -21.46 4.68
C TYR A 164 16.05 -21.67 4.52
N LEU A 165 15.38 -20.89 3.67
CA LEU A 165 13.94 -21.02 3.43
C LEU A 165 13.56 -22.41 2.89
N GLU A 166 14.41 -23.04 2.08
CA GLU A 166 14.22 -24.44 1.67
C GLU A 166 14.18 -25.42 2.86
N THR A 167 14.89 -25.13 3.95
CA THR A 167 14.79 -25.96 5.17
C THR A 167 13.43 -25.84 5.83
N LEU A 168 12.84 -24.63 5.83
CA LEU A 168 11.50 -24.38 6.37
C LEU A 168 10.41 -25.00 5.49
N VAL A 169 10.62 -25.05 4.17
CA VAL A 169 9.72 -25.77 3.26
C VAL A 169 9.69 -27.26 3.59
N ARG A 170 10.86 -27.89 3.77
CA ARG A 170 10.93 -29.31 4.15
C ARG A 170 10.30 -29.60 5.51
N GLN A 171 10.31 -28.63 6.43
CA GLN A 171 9.66 -28.72 7.74
C GLN A 171 8.14 -28.51 7.66
N GLY A 172 7.62 -27.95 6.57
CA GLY A 172 6.21 -27.60 6.41
C GLY A 172 5.82 -26.29 7.10
N THR A 173 6.77 -25.53 7.64
CA THR A 173 6.55 -24.22 8.28
C THR A 173 6.13 -23.17 7.24
N ILE A 174 6.66 -23.27 6.02
CA ILE A 174 6.24 -22.49 4.86
C ILE A 174 5.99 -23.45 3.69
N LYS A 175 5.05 -23.17 2.77
CA LYS A 175 4.89 -24.02 1.57
C LYS A 175 5.78 -23.57 0.40
N GLY A 176 6.09 -22.29 0.35
CA GLY A 176 7.07 -21.71 -0.57
C GLY A 176 7.47 -20.32 -0.14
N TYR A 177 8.34 -19.68 -0.94
CA TYR A 177 8.83 -18.34 -0.63
C TYR A 177 8.91 -17.45 -1.86
N GLY A 178 9.09 -16.16 -1.63
CA GLY A 178 9.11 -15.14 -2.69
C GLY A 178 9.82 -13.85 -2.28
N ILE A 179 9.74 -12.86 -3.16
CA ILE A 179 10.23 -11.49 -2.90
C ILE A 179 9.11 -10.50 -3.20
N CYS A 180 8.91 -9.54 -2.31
CA CYS A 180 8.15 -8.32 -2.60
C CYS A 180 9.13 -7.20 -2.97
N SER A 181 8.94 -6.53 -4.11
CA SER A 181 9.80 -5.45 -4.55
C SER A 181 9.02 -4.35 -5.26
N ASN A 182 9.40 -3.11 -4.99
CA ASN A 182 8.82 -1.94 -5.62
C ASN A 182 9.64 -1.41 -6.79
N THR A 183 10.83 -1.97 -7.02
CA THR A 183 11.81 -1.46 -7.99
C THR A 183 12.12 -2.45 -9.12
N MET A 184 11.50 -3.63 -9.13
CA MET A 184 11.61 -4.57 -10.27
C MET A 184 11.18 -3.93 -11.60
N GLY A 185 10.14 -3.10 -11.58
CA GLY A 185 9.65 -2.38 -12.76
C GLY A 185 10.39 -1.08 -13.09
N SER A 186 11.37 -0.69 -12.28
CA SER A 186 12.18 0.50 -12.52
C SER A 186 13.19 0.28 -13.65
N SER A 187 13.78 1.37 -14.15
CA SER A 187 14.89 1.30 -15.12
C SER A 187 16.00 0.36 -14.64
N HIS A 188 16.55 -0.45 -15.54
CA HIS A 188 17.70 -1.32 -15.28
C HIS A 188 18.96 -0.55 -14.84
N SER A 189 19.02 0.75 -15.10
CA SER A 189 20.10 1.64 -14.66
C SER A 189 19.88 2.26 -13.27
N ALA A 190 18.71 2.07 -12.66
CA ALA A 190 18.45 2.58 -11.31
C ALA A 190 19.31 1.83 -10.29
N MET A 191 19.88 2.57 -9.34
CA MET A 191 20.80 2.03 -8.33
C MET A 191 20.14 0.96 -7.44
N ASP A 192 18.83 1.06 -7.25
CA ASP A 192 18.01 0.17 -6.44
C ASP A 192 17.20 -0.82 -7.29
N HIS A 193 17.48 -0.95 -8.60
CA HIS A 193 16.79 -1.92 -9.44
C HIS A 193 17.07 -3.36 -9.00
N LEU A 194 15.99 -4.07 -8.65
CA LEU A 194 16.05 -5.47 -8.28
C LEU A 194 15.75 -6.36 -9.50
N SER A 195 16.77 -7.10 -9.94
CA SER A 195 16.70 -7.88 -11.17
C SER A 195 16.14 -9.29 -10.93
N LEU A 196 15.03 -9.63 -11.61
CA LEU A 196 14.44 -10.97 -11.56
C LEU A 196 15.44 -12.04 -12.02
N SER A 197 16.17 -11.82 -13.12
CA SER A 197 17.13 -12.80 -13.64
C SER A 197 18.25 -13.11 -12.65
N LYS A 198 18.74 -12.10 -11.91
CA LYS A 198 19.74 -12.31 -10.86
C LYS A 198 19.17 -13.00 -9.62
N ILE A 199 17.90 -12.74 -9.26
CA ILE A 199 17.20 -13.47 -8.20
C ILE A 199 17.07 -14.96 -8.57
N LEU A 200 16.66 -15.24 -9.80
CA LEU A 200 16.53 -16.61 -10.30
C LEU A 200 17.89 -17.31 -10.30
N ALA A 201 18.96 -16.62 -10.75
CA ALA A 201 20.31 -17.15 -10.70
C ALA A 201 20.80 -17.45 -9.26
N ALA A 202 20.37 -16.66 -8.27
CA ALA A 202 20.65 -16.94 -6.86
C ALA A 202 20.01 -18.26 -6.39
N CYS A 203 18.99 -18.77 -7.09
CA CYS A 203 18.35 -20.06 -6.82
C CYS A 203 18.94 -21.24 -7.62
N ASP A 204 19.80 -21.02 -8.62
CA ASP A 204 20.22 -22.07 -9.58
C ASP A 204 20.93 -23.27 -8.92
N HIS A 205 21.61 -23.03 -7.80
CA HIS A 205 22.28 -24.07 -7.04
C HIS A 205 21.31 -24.90 -6.15
N LEU A 206 20.07 -24.44 -6.00
CA LEU A 206 19.01 -25.09 -5.23
C LEU A 206 18.13 -25.93 -6.17
N LYS A 207 18.36 -27.24 -6.15
CA LYS A 207 17.56 -28.20 -6.91
C LYS A 207 16.11 -28.19 -6.43
N ASP A 208 15.16 -28.18 -7.38
CA ASP A 208 13.72 -28.25 -7.13
C ASP A 208 13.22 -27.16 -6.14
N ASN A 209 13.75 -25.93 -6.28
CA ASN A 209 13.47 -24.85 -5.34
C ASN A 209 12.01 -24.35 -5.36
N HIS A 210 11.58 -23.81 -4.23
CA HIS A 210 10.24 -23.32 -3.94
C HIS A 210 10.14 -21.78 -3.96
N PHE A 211 11.05 -21.11 -4.68
CA PHE A 211 10.88 -19.70 -5.05
C PHE A 211 9.68 -19.59 -6.00
N CYS A 212 8.53 -19.24 -5.46
CA CYS A 212 7.22 -19.46 -6.11
C CYS A 212 6.48 -18.18 -6.45
N ALA A 213 6.90 -17.03 -5.92
CA ALA A 213 6.17 -15.79 -6.14
C ALA A 213 7.06 -14.55 -6.13
N VAL A 214 6.65 -13.55 -6.90
CA VAL A 214 7.10 -12.17 -6.76
C VAL A 214 5.89 -11.29 -6.51
N GLU A 215 6.02 -10.36 -5.56
CA GLU A 215 5.06 -9.27 -5.40
C GLU A 215 5.65 -7.99 -5.98
N ALA A 216 5.02 -7.46 -7.02
CA ALA A 216 5.48 -6.24 -7.70
C ALA A 216 4.31 -5.39 -8.23
N PRO A 217 4.46 -4.06 -8.31
CA PRO A 217 3.34 -3.17 -8.63
C PRO A 217 2.79 -3.41 -10.04
N PHE A 218 1.47 -3.34 -10.17
CA PHE A 218 0.80 -3.22 -11.46
C PHE A 218 -0.52 -2.46 -11.31
N ASN A 219 -0.66 -1.34 -12.00
CA ASN A 219 -1.86 -0.52 -11.97
C ASN A 219 -1.96 0.37 -13.22
N LEU A 220 -2.93 1.30 -13.24
CA LEU A 220 -3.15 2.21 -14.38
C LEU A 220 -1.91 3.04 -14.75
N TYR A 221 -0.99 3.30 -13.82
CA TYR A 221 0.20 4.12 -14.01
C TYR A 221 1.48 3.28 -14.07
N GLU A 222 1.61 2.28 -13.19
CA GLU A 222 2.77 1.40 -13.08
C GLU A 222 2.59 0.16 -13.98
N GLN A 223 2.67 0.33 -15.30
CA GLN A 223 2.39 -0.74 -16.28
C GLN A 223 3.63 -1.46 -16.82
N HIS A 224 4.84 -0.97 -16.51
CA HIS A 224 6.09 -1.38 -17.18
C HIS A 224 6.32 -2.90 -17.17
N LEU A 225 6.15 -3.57 -16.03
CA LEU A 225 6.33 -5.02 -15.93
C LEU A 225 5.32 -5.81 -16.77
N GLY A 226 4.07 -5.33 -16.88
CA GLY A 226 3.05 -5.96 -17.72
C GLY A 226 3.30 -5.78 -19.23
N GLN A 227 4.30 -4.96 -19.61
CA GLN A 227 4.71 -4.75 -20.99
C GLN A 227 6.09 -5.38 -21.29
N ASP A 228 6.82 -5.82 -20.26
CA ASP A 228 8.12 -6.47 -20.39
C ASP A 228 7.94 -7.97 -20.64
N LEU A 229 7.90 -8.35 -21.92
CA LEU A 229 7.74 -9.73 -22.34
C LEU A 229 8.87 -10.65 -21.84
N ALA A 230 10.10 -10.14 -21.71
CA ALA A 230 11.22 -10.95 -21.24
C ALA A 230 11.07 -11.28 -19.76
N TRP A 231 10.60 -10.32 -18.97
CA TRP A 231 10.27 -10.54 -17.56
C TRP A 231 9.12 -11.53 -17.38
N LEU A 232 8.06 -11.39 -18.18
CA LEU A 232 6.92 -12.33 -18.16
C LEU A 232 7.32 -13.75 -18.58
N ASP A 233 8.11 -13.89 -19.64
CA ASP A 233 8.62 -15.20 -20.09
C ASP A 233 9.51 -15.86 -19.01
N GLN A 234 10.27 -15.07 -18.24
CA GLN A 234 11.04 -15.59 -17.10
C GLN A 234 10.15 -16.12 -15.98
N LEU A 235 9.06 -15.42 -15.63
CA LEU A 235 8.10 -15.91 -14.65
C LEU A 235 7.47 -17.23 -15.09
N ASP A 236 6.98 -17.29 -16.33
CA ASP A 236 6.34 -18.46 -16.90
C ASP A 236 7.30 -19.67 -16.93
N ALA A 237 8.53 -19.47 -17.40
CA ALA A 237 9.54 -20.51 -17.50
C ALA A 237 9.94 -21.11 -16.13
N HIS A 238 9.86 -20.32 -15.06
CA HIS A 238 10.23 -20.74 -13.70
C HIS A 238 9.01 -21.06 -12.82
N GLY A 239 7.79 -20.95 -13.34
CA GLY A 239 6.56 -21.15 -12.57
C GLY A 239 6.39 -20.17 -11.41
N VAL A 240 6.92 -18.94 -11.54
CA VAL A 240 6.84 -17.89 -10.52
C VAL A 240 5.54 -17.12 -10.67
N PHE A 241 4.76 -17.06 -9.60
CA PHE A 241 3.47 -16.39 -9.54
C PHE A 241 3.64 -14.88 -9.30
N TRP A 242 3.00 -14.05 -10.13
CA TRP A 242 3.00 -12.61 -9.92
C TRP A 242 1.81 -12.16 -9.07
N LEU A 243 2.11 -11.71 -7.86
CA LEU A 243 1.20 -10.97 -7.00
C LEU A 243 1.36 -9.46 -7.26
N SER A 244 0.29 -8.77 -7.64
CA SER A 244 0.35 -7.32 -7.84
C SER A 244 -0.11 -6.56 -6.61
N ASN A 245 0.63 -5.51 -6.28
CA ASN A 245 0.28 -4.56 -5.22
C ASN A 245 0.06 -3.14 -5.77
N ARG A 246 -0.37 -2.24 -4.88
CA ARG A 246 -0.76 -0.86 -5.19
C ARG A 246 -1.72 -0.73 -6.38
N PRO A 247 -2.79 -1.54 -6.51
CA PRO A 247 -3.73 -1.34 -7.61
C PRO A 247 -4.42 0.04 -7.58
N LEU A 248 -4.53 0.62 -6.38
CA LEU A 248 -5.35 1.82 -6.12
C LEU A 248 -4.59 2.94 -5.38
N ASN A 249 -3.32 2.75 -5.06
CA ASN A 249 -2.41 3.78 -4.53
C ASN A 249 -1.25 3.94 -5.51
N ALA A 250 -1.59 4.30 -6.74
CA ALA A 250 -0.66 4.29 -7.85
C ALA A 250 0.40 5.40 -7.71
N ILE A 251 1.62 5.12 -8.14
CA ILE A 251 2.67 6.13 -8.28
C ILE A 251 2.56 6.73 -9.70
N THR A 252 2.30 8.03 -9.79
CA THR A 252 2.24 8.73 -11.08
C THR A 252 3.65 8.88 -11.70
N PRO A 253 3.76 9.19 -13.00
CA PRO A 253 5.06 9.46 -13.63
C PRO A 253 5.89 10.57 -12.95
N GLN A 254 5.23 11.47 -12.22
CA GLN A 254 5.87 12.54 -11.43
C GLN A 254 6.29 12.07 -10.02
N GLY A 255 6.15 10.78 -9.70
CA GLY A 255 6.53 10.18 -8.42
C GLY A 255 5.54 10.39 -7.29
N GLN A 256 4.30 10.81 -7.59
CA GLN A 256 3.30 11.16 -6.58
C GLN A 256 2.35 9.99 -6.32
N ILE A 257 1.94 9.81 -5.07
CA ILE A 257 0.92 8.81 -4.72
C ILE A 257 -0.45 9.38 -5.05
N ARG A 258 -1.18 8.70 -5.95
CA ARG A 258 -2.57 9.01 -6.29
C ARG A 258 -3.49 7.86 -5.89
N GLY A 259 -4.39 8.15 -4.93
CA GLY A 259 -5.47 7.23 -4.57
C GLY A 259 -6.54 7.19 -5.66
N LEU A 260 -6.85 6.02 -6.20
CA LEU A 260 -7.85 5.81 -7.26
C LEU A 260 -9.21 5.47 -6.67
N TYR A 261 -9.90 6.51 -6.21
CA TYR A 261 -11.16 6.41 -5.47
C TYR A 261 -12.00 7.67 -5.65
N ASN A 262 -13.30 7.50 -5.92
CA ASN A 262 -14.28 8.58 -6.05
C ASN A 262 -15.67 8.15 -5.56
N PRO A 263 -16.00 8.29 -4.28
CA PRO A 263 -17.26 7.81 -3.78
C PRO A 263 -18.43 8.61 -4.36
N THR A 264 -19.49 7.92 -4.80
CA THR A 264 -20.68 8.51 -5.43
C THR A 264 -21.40 9.54 -4.55
N MET A 265 -21.22 9.47 -3.22
CA MET A 265 -21.84 10.35 -2.22
C MET A 265 -20.84 11.29 -1.53
N ALA A 266 -19.69 11.60 -2.12
CA ALA A 266 -18.79 12.61 -1.54
C ALA A 266 -19.51 13.97 -1.41
N SER A 267 -19.79 14.39 -0.17
CA SER A 267 -20.21 15.76 0.12
C SER A 267 -19.04 16.69 -0.22
N ALA A 268 -19.30 17.72 -1.03
CA ALA A 268 -18.33 18.78 -1.21
C ALA A 268 -18.01 19.39 0.16
N SER A 269 -16.72 19.45 0.52
CA SER A 269 -16.27 20.31 1.62
C SER A 269 -16.64 21.74 1.27
N ASP A 270 -17.29 22.45 2.18
CA ASP A 270 -17.62 23.84 1.93
C ASP A 270 -16.33 24.67 1.96
N MET A 271 -16.09 25.45 0.90
CA MET A 271 -15.00 26.43 0.92
C MET A 271 -15.24 27.46 2.02
N ASP A 272 -16.50 27.63 2.43
CA ASP A 272 -16.87 28.48 3.55
C ASP A 272 -16.32 27.94 4.88
N ASP A 273 -16.35 26.63 5.11
CA ASP A 273 -15.78 26.02 6.33
C ASP A 273 -14.28 26.28 6.43
N LEU A 274 -13.55 26.19 5.32
CA LEU A 274 -12.11 26.49 5.30
C LEU A 274 -11.86 27.97 5.59
N ARG A 275 -12.65 28.86 4.99
CA ARG A 275 -12.56 30.32 5.24
C ARG A 275 -12.82 30.64 6.70
N VAL A 276 -13.90 30.13 7.27
CA VAL A 276 -14.28 30.32 8.68
C VAL A 276 -13.19 29.78 9.62
N ALA A 277 -12.60 28.63 9.31
CA ALA A 277 -11.52 28.06 10.10
C ALA A 277 -10.25 28.94 10.08
N PHE A 278 -9.88 29.49 8.92
CA PHE A 278 -8.77 30.45 8.81
C PHE A 278 -9.04 31.74 9.57
N GLU A 279 -10.24 32.31 9.43
CA GLU A 279 -10.65 33.51 10.16
C GLU A 279 -10.56 33.30 11.67
N LYS A 280 -11.05 32.16 12.17
CA LYS A 280 -10.99 31.84 13.60
C LYS A 280 -9.56 31.75 14.13
N VAL A 281 -8.67 31.07 13.40
CA VAL A 281 -7.25 30.98 13.79
C VAL A 281 -6.59 32.35 13.75
N ALA A 282 -6.77 33.12 12.67
CA ALA A 282 -6.18 34.45 12.54
C ALA A 282 -6.64 35.40 13.65
N THR A 283 -7.92 35.36 14.05
CA THR A 283 -8.41 36.14 15.20
C THR A 283 -7.68 35.76 16.49
N LEU A 284 -7.52 34.46 16.78
CA LEU A 284 -6.82 34.01 17.98
C LEU A 284 -5.34 34.40 18.00
N GLU A 285 -4.67 34.39 16.85
CA GLU A 285 -3.27 34.82 16.71
C GLU A 285 -3.11 36.32 16.96
N ILE A 286 -4.03 37.14 16.42
CA ILE A 286 -4.06 38.60 16.62
C ILE A 286 -4.37 38.94 18.08
N ASP A 287 -5.39 38.31 18.66
CA ASP A 287 -5.79 38.53 20.05
C ASP A 287 -4.62 38.22 20.98
N MET A 288 -3.90 37.12 20.73
CA MET A 288 -2.72 36.75 21.51
C MET A 288 -1.57 37.78 21.38
N LEU A 289 -1.26 38.23 20.17
CA LEU A 289 -0.24 39.28 19.95
C LEU A 289 -0.55 40.56 20.74
N SER A 290 -1.83 40.87 20.95
CA SER A 290 -2.24 42.06 21.71
C SER A 290 -2.16 41.92 23.23
N GLU A 291 -2.09 40.68 23.75
CA GLU A 291 -2.01 40.40 25.19
C GLU A 291 -0.60 40.06 25.69
N LEU A 292 0.38 39.87 24.79
CA LEU A 292 1.78 39.61 25.18
C LEU A 292 2.44 40.81 25.88
N PRO A 293 3.29 40.58 26.91
CA PRO A 293 4.13 41.63 27.49
C PRO A 293 5.07 42.27 26.46
N GLU A 294 5.34 43.58 26.57
CA GLU A 294 6.14 44.36 25.61
C GLU A 294 7.57 43.82 25.35
N ASP A 295 8.12 42.98 26.23
CA ASP A 295 9.45 42.38 26.08
C ASP A 295 9.48 41.12 25.18
N ASP A 296 8.32 40.58 24.79
CA ASP A 296 8.17 39.34 23.99
C ASP A 296 7.61 39.68 22.59
N GLU A 297 8.42 40.35 21.75
CA GLU A 297 7.99 40.97 20.49
C GLU A 297 7.53 39.99 19.37
N ALA A 298 7.57 38.66 19.58
CA ALA A 298 7.17 37.69 18.56
C ALA A 298 6.37 36.51 19.14
N SER A 299 5.06 36.47 18.87
CA SER A 299 4.26 35.27 19.12
C SER A 299 4.73 34.12 18.22
N PRO A 300 5.07 32.94 18.76
CA PRO A 300 5.44 31.77 17.95
C PRO A 300 4.25 31.18 17.19
N PHE A 301 3.03 31.65 17.46
CA PHE A 301 1.78 31.14 16.91
C PHE A 301 1.32 31.99 15.72
N VAL A 302 1.94 31.73 14.55
CA VAL A 302 1.58 32.32 13.23
C VAL A 302 1.25 31.24 12.21
N TRP A 303 0.67 30.13 12.68
CA TRP A 303 0.35 28.97 11.86
C TRP A 303 -0.74 29.26 10.84
N GLY A 304 -1.73 30.09 11.18
CA GLY A 304 -2.78 30.53 10.26
C GLY A 304 -2.19 31.23 9.04
N GLN A 305 -1.27 32.17 9.26
CA GLN A 305 -0.55 32.85 8.17
C GLN A 305 0.30 31.87 7.35
N ILE A 306 1.14 31.04 7.99
CA ILE A 306 2.01 30.08 7.30
C ILE A 306 1.20 29.13 6.40
N LEU A 307 0.09 28.59 6.92
CA LEU A 307 -0.76 27.66 6.19
C LEU A 307 -1.51 28.35 5.05
N SER A 308 -1.94 29.60 5.23
CA SER A 308 -2.60 30.41 4.19
C SER A 308 -1.66 30.71 3.02
N GLU A 309 -0.43 31.16 3.29
CA GLU A 309 0.59 31.43 2.27
C GLU A 309 0.95 30.18 1.45
N ASN A 310 0.82 29.00 2.06
CA ASN A 310 1.09 27.71 1.43
C ASN A 310 -0.15 27.02 0.86
N LEU A 311 -1.33 27.63 0.92
CA LEU A 311 -2.62 26.98 0.63
C LEU A 311 -2.66 26.37 -0.79
N GLN A 312 -2.14 27.08 -1.79
CA GLN A 312 -2.10 26.58 -3.16
C GLN A 312 -1.29 25.28 -3.26
N ARG A 313 -0.12 25.22 -2.61
CA ARG A 313 0.74 24.03 -2.59
C ARG A 313 0.09 22.89 -1.81
N LEU A 314 -0.52 23.18 -0.67
CA LEU A 314 -1.25 22.20 0.14
C LEU A 314 -2.45 21.61 -0.62
N GLY A 315 -3.08 22.37 -1.51
CA GLY A 315 -4.19 21.89 -2.33
C GLY A 315 -3.82 20.87 -3.41
N GLN A 316 -2.55 20.79 -3.82
CA GLN A 316 -2.15 20.00 -4.99
C GLN A 316 -1.99 18.50 -4.69
N HIS A 317 -1.62 18.14 -3.46
CA HIS A 317 -1.18 16.79 -3.12
C HIS A 317 -1.80 16.28 -1.81
N HIS A 318 -3.02 15.76 -1.87
CA HIS A 318 -3.75 15.30 -0.69
C HIS A 318 -2.92 14.41 0.27
N PHE A 319 -2.26 13.37 -0.26
CA PHE A 319 -1.47 12.45 0.58
C PHE A 319 -0.31 13.16 1.28
N ALA A 320 0.45 13.98 0.54
CA ALA A 320 1.59 14.71 1.08
C ALA A 320 1.14 15.78 2.09
N THR A 321 0.06 16.49 1.79
CA THR A 321 -0.56 17.49 2.67
C THR A 321 -1.04 16.86 3.97
N GLN A 322 -1.80 15.77 3.91
CA GLN A 322 -2.25 15.06 5.10
C GLN A 322 -1.06 14.59 5.94
N HIS A 323 -0.03 14.02 5.32
CA HIS A 323 1.16 13.56 6.02
C HIS A 323 1.92 14.72 6.68
N TYR A 324 2.15 15.81 5.96
CA TYR A 324 2.81 17.02 6.47
C TYR A 324 2.05 17.63 7.66
N LEU A 325 0.74 17.82 7.52
CA LEU A 325 -0.08 18.43 8.57
C LEU A 325 -0.13 17.55 9.82
N LYS A 326 -0.32 16.23 9.68
CA LYS A 326 -0.45 15.32 10.82
C LYS A 326 0.87 14.91 11.47
N SER A 327 1.95 14.81 10.68
CA SER A 327 3.22 14.24 11.16
C SER A 327 4.28 15.30 11.46
N GLN A 328 4.11 16.53 10.99
CA GLN A 328 5.06 17.62 11.21
C GLN A 328 4.40 18.82 11.89
N VAL A 329 3.32 19.37 11.31
CA VAL A 329 2.66 20.58 11.85
C VAL A 329 2.03 20.30 13.21
N LEU A 330 1.18 19.29 13.30
CA LEU A 330 0.44 19.02 14.54
C LEU A 330 1.35 18.65 15.73
N PRO A 331 2.36 17.77 15.59
CA PRO A 331 3.28 17.49 16.69
C PRO A 331 4.11 18.70 17.12
N LYS A 332 4.51 19.55 16.17
CA LYS A 332 5.24 20.79 16.49
C LYS A 332 4.35 21.78 17.23
N LEU A 333 3.12 21.99 16.76
CA LEU A 333 2.12 22.82 17.43
C LEU A 333 1.86 22.33 18.86
N GLN A 334 1.62 21.02 19.04
CA GLN A 334 1.36 20.43 20.36
C GLN A 334 2.54 20.64 21.32
N LYS A 335 3.77 20.51 20.81
CA LYS A 335 4.97 20.82 21.59
C LYS A 335 5.02 22.30 21.97
N ASP A 336 4.83 23.21 21.01
CA ASP A 336 4.90 24.65 21.26
C ASP A 336 3.82 25.10 22.26
N LEU A 337 2.63 24.52 22.20
CA LEU A 337 1.57 24.75 23.18
C LEU A 337 1.91 24.17 24.56
N ALA A 338 2.54 22.99 24.63
CA ALA A 338 2.98 22.42 25.90
C ALA A 338 4.05 23.28 26.58
N ASP A 339 5.07 23.73 25.82
CA ASP A 339 6.13 24.60 26.30
C ASP A 339 5.55 25.96 26.79
N PHE A 340 4.57 26.50 26.06
CA PHE A 340 3.86 27.73 26.45
C PHE A 340 3.03 27.56 27.73
N ARG A 341 2.30 26.43 27.85
CA ARG A 341 1.53 26.09 29.07
C ARG A 341 2.43 26.01 30.30
N GLU A 342 3.65 25.46 30.16
CA GLU A 342 4.64 25.37 31.24
C GLU A 342 5.18 26.74 31.66
N MET A 343 5.44 27.63 30.69
CA MET A 343 5.92 28.98 30.95
C MET A 343 4.90 29.85 31.70
N TYR A 344 3.62 29.66 31.41
CA TYR A 344 2.53 30.53 31.87
C TYR A 344 1.51 29.84 32.80
N THR A 345 1.95 28.86 33.59
CA THR A 345 1.10 28.05 34.50
C THR A 345 0.22 28.83 35.47
N THR A 346 0.56 30.09 35.78
CA THR A 346 -0.18 30.93 36.74
C THR A 346 -1.21 31.86 36.09
N GLN A 347 -1.37 31.81 34.77
CA GLN A 347 -2.26 32.69 34.00
C GLN A 347 -3.40 31.89 33.37
N PRO A 348 -4.60 31.85 33.98
CA PRO A 348 -5.72 31.05 33.48
C PRO A 348 -6.19 31.43 32.06
N ALA A 349 -6.11 32.71 31.70
CA ALA A 349 -6.50 33.18 30.37
C ALA A 349 -5.65 32.56 29.25
N TYR A 350 -4.35 32.38 29.49
CA TYR A 350 -3.45 31.75 28.54
C TYR A 350 -3.70 30.25 28.42
N MET A 351 -4.08 29.57 29.50
CA MET A 351 -4.48 28.15 29.42
C MET A 351 -5.74 27.98 28.58
N GLU A 352 -6.77 28.81 28.84
CA GLU A 352 -8.02 28.80 28.05
C GLU A 352 -7.75 29.10 26.57
N TRP A 353 -6.92 30.11 26.28
CA TRP A 353 -6.52 30.43 24.91
C TRP A 353 -5.82 29.24 24.23
N THR A 354 -4.89 28.55 24.90
CA THR A 354 -4.19 27.40 24.30
C THR A 354 -5.14 26.27 23.91
N ASP A 355 -6.15 25.99 24.73
CA ASP A 355 -7.14 24.94 24.44
C ASP A 355 -8.03 25.33 23.25
N VAL A 356 -8.47 26.59 23.19
CA VAL A 356 -9.28 27.11 22.09
C VAL A 356 -8.47 27.15 20.78
N TYR A 357 -7.21 27.59 20.85
CA TYR A 357 -6.31 27.63 19.71
C TYR A 357 -5.96 26.24 19.20
N GLU A 358 -5.67 25.30 20.09
CA GLU A 358 -5.44 23.89 19.73
C GLU A 358 -6.65 23.31 19.00
N SER A 359 -7.86 23.53 19.52
CA SER A 359 -9.11 23.07 18.89
C SER A 359 -9.33 23.71 17.50
N ALA A 360 -9.13 25.03 17.38
CA ALA A 360 -9.25 25.75 16.12
C ALA A 360 -8.25 25.26 15.07
N MET A 361 -7.01 24.99 15.48
CA MET A 361 -5.97 24.43 14.60
C MET A 361 -6.29 23.01 14.14
N HIS A 362 -6.81 22.14 15.01
CA HIS A 362 -7.27 20.81 14.61
C HIS A 362 -8.40 20.88 13.57
N HIS A 363 -9.33 21.82 13.75
CA HIS A 363 -10.41 22.06 12.79
C HIS A 363 -9.87 22.60 11.45
N LEU A 364 -8.99 23.61 11.46
CA LEU A 364 -8.34 24.14 10.26
C LEU A 364 -7.57 23.05 9.49
N ILE A 365 -6.79 22.23 10.19
CA ILE A 365 -6.08 21.09 9.59
C ILE A 365 -7.06 20.13 8.92
N THR A 366 -8.19 19.85 9.55
CA THR A 366 -9.25 19.00 8.97
C THR A 366 -9.81 19.61 7.69
N CYS A 367 -10.11 20.91 7.68
CA CYS A 367 -10.59 21.62 6.49
C CYS A 367 -9.54 21.65 5.37
N LEU A 368 -8.26 21.83 5.69
CA LEU A 368 -7.16 21.80 4.70
C LEU A 368 -6.99 20.42 4.06
N VAL A 369 -7.10 19.35 4.86
CA VAL A 369 -7.07 17.98 4.35
C VAL A 369 -8.25 17.75 3.41
N ASN A 370 -9.46 18.19 3.77
CA ASN A 370 -10.65 18.10 2.91
C ASN A 370 -10.50 18.92 1.63
N TYR A 371 -9.98 20.15 1.72
CA TYR A 371 -9.71 21.00 0.56
C TYR A 371 -8.74 20.33 -0.44
N SER A 372 -7.63 19.78 0.06
CA SER A 372 -6.68 19.04 -0.79
C SER A 372 -7.29 17.77 -1.40
N TYR A 373 -8.25 17.15 -0.73
CA TYR A 373 -8.98 15.99 -1.23
C TYR A 373 -9.91 16.36 -2.39
N MET A 374 -10.50 17.56 -2.40
CA MET A 374 -11.43 18.00 -3.45
C MET A 374 -10.77 18.08 -4.83
N ASP A 375 -9.53 18.58 -4.93
CA ASP A 375 -8.79 18.59 -6.19
C ASP A 375 -8.50 17.16 -6.67
N THR A 376 -8.12 16.27 -5.75
CA THR A 376 -7.92 14.84 -6.03
C THR A 376 -9.21 14.20 -6.54
N LEU A 377 -10.36 14.50 -5.91
CA LEU A 377 -11.67 13.98 -6.31
C LEU A 377 -12.08 14.50 -7.69
N LYS A 378 -11.84 15.79 -8.01
CA LYS A 378 -12.09 16.35 -9.34
C LYS A 378 -11.29 15.61 -10.41
N LYS A 379 -9.98 15.44 -10.20
CA LYS A 379 -9.09 14.69 -11.09
C LYS A 379 -9.54 13.22 -11.24
N ASN A 380 -9.99 12.60 -10.15
CA ASN A 380 -10.49 11.23 -10.16
C ASN A 380 -11.82 11.09 -10.91
N ASN A 381 -12.75 12.04 -10.74
CA ASN A 381 -14.01 12.09 -11.50
C ASN A 381 -13.78 12.35 -13.00
N GLU A 382 -12.72 13.09 -13.35
CA GLU A 382 -12.29 13.23 -14.74
C GLU A 382 -11.74 11.92 -15.31
N LEU A 383 -10.83 11.27 -14.58
CA LEU A 383 -10.29 9.96 -14.96
C LEU A 383 -11.40 8.90 -15.10
N ASP A 384 -12.34 8.88 -14.17
CA ASP A 384 -13.52 8.01 -14.19
C ASP A 384 -14.38 8.20 -15.45
N ARG A 385 -14.61 9.46 -15.86
CA ARG A 385 -15.31 9.81 -17.10
C ARG A 385 -14.55 9.36 -18.34
N ILE A 386 -13.22 9.54 -18.35
CA ILE A 386 -12.36 9.12 -19.47
C ILE A 386 -12.39 7.60 -19.61
N LEU A 387 -12.15 6.86 -18.53
CA LEU A 387 -12.27 5.41 -18.52
C LEU A 387 -13.68 4.99 -18.97
N GLY A 388 -14.70 5.70 -18.48
CA GLY A 388 -16.11 5.57 -18.88
C GLY A 388 -16.38 5.66 -20.38
N ALA A 389 -15.63 6.49 -21.09
CA ALA A 389 -15.73 6.66 -22.54
C ALA A 389 -14.92 5.63 -23.34
N LEU A 390 -13.87 5.05 -22.74
CA LEU A 390 -12.95 4.14 -23.41
C LEU A 390 -13.40 2.68 -23.37
N ILE A 391 -14.08 2.28 -22.29
CA ILE A 391 -14.46 0.89 -22.03
C ILE A 391 -15.96 0.87 -21.66
N PRO A 392 -16.76 -0.08 -22.16
CA PRO A 392 -18.13 -0.26 -21.69
C PRO A 392 -18.11 -0.84 -20.27
N TRP A 393 -18.66 -0.10 -19.31
CA TRP A 393 -18.68 -0.51 -17.91
C TRP A 393 -20.05 -1.06 -17.48
N PRO A 394 -20.08 -1.94 -16.48
CA PRO A 394 -21.32 -2.40 -15.86
C PRO A 394 -22.12 -1.23 -15.28
N THR A 395 -23.45 -1.31 -15.36
CA THR A 395 -24.36 -0.33 -14.74
C THR A 395 -24.65 -0.62 -13.27
N SER A 396 -24.00 -1.63 -12.70
CA SER A 396 -24.13 -2.04 -11.31
C SER A 396 -23.80 -0.88 -10.36
N SER A 397 -24.64 -0.72 -9.33
CA SER A 397 -24.37 0.25 -8.27
C SER A 397 -23.07 -0.13 -7.55
N CYS A 398 -22.20 0.86 -7.38
CA CYS A 398 -20.92 0.72 -6.69
C CYS A 398 -20.68 1.95 -5.80
N HIS A 399 -19.80 1.80 -4.82
CA HIS A 399 -19.45 2.88 -3.93
C HIS A 399 -18.52 3.87 -4.65
N SER A 400 -17.47 3.37 -5.31
CA SER A 400 -16.49 4.15 -6.07
C SER A 400 -16.31 3.61 -7.49
N PRO A 401 -16.90 4.25 -8.51
CA PRO A 401 -16.79 3.82 -9.90
C PRO A 401 -15.33 3.73 -10.37
N LEU A 402 -14.47 4.69 -10.02
CA LEU A 402 -13.05 4.67 -10.39
C LEU A 402 -12.33 3.47 -9.78
N THR A 403 -12.67 3.09 -8.55
CA THR A 403 -12.08 1.93 -7.88
C THR A 403 -12.42 0.64 -8.63
N VAL A 404 -13.70 0.46 -9.00
CA VAL A 404 -14.15 -0.69 -9.79
C VAL A 404 -13.40 -0.72 -11.13
N LYS A 405 -13.39 0.40 -11.84
CA LYS A 405 -12.76 0.52 -13.17
C LYS A 405 -11.26 0.23 -13.15
N ALA A 406 -10.55 0.82 -12.19
CA ALA A 406 -9.11 0.63 -12.04
C ALA A 406 -8.76 -0.83 -11.73
N LEU A 407 -9.48 -1.45 -10.78
CA LEU A 407 -9.29 -2.86 -10.46
C LEU A 407 -9.63 -3.78 -11.62
N GLU A 408 -10.75 -3.51 -12.32
CA GLU A 408 -11.20 -4.34 -13.43
C GLU A 408 -10.18 -4.38 -14.57
N VAL A 409 -9.56 -3.24 -14.91
CA VAL A 409 -8.45 -3.21 -15.89
C VAL A 409 -7.30 -4.09 -15.45
N CYS A 410 -6.89 -3.96 -14.18
CA CYS A 410 -5.76 -4.72 -13.67
C CYS A 410 -6.08 -6.23 -13.64
N LEU A 411 -7.28 -6.59 -13.18
CA LEU A 411 -7.80 -7.95 -13.15
C LEU A 411 -8.04 -8.50 -14.56
N ALA A 412 -8.26 -7.67 -15.58
CA ALA A 412 -8.39 -8.15 -16.95
C ALA A 412 -7.06 -8.67 -17.53
N ASN A 413 -5.92 -8.17 -17.05
CA ASN A 413 -4.61 -8.67 -17.46
C ASN A 413 -4.40 -10.13 -17.00
N GLN A 414 -4.13 -11.05 -17.93
CA GLN A 414 -3.99 -12.49 -17.65
C GLN A 414 -2.60 -12.92 -17.20
N ASP A 415 -1.60 -12.07 -17.39
CA ASP A 415 -0.23 -12.30 -16.94
C ASP A 415 -0.08 -12.02 -15.44
N VAL A 416 -0.91 -11.12 -14.88
CA VAL A 416 -1.01 -10.91 -13.43
C VAL A 416 -1.75 -12.08 -12.78
N GLY A 417 -1.07 -12.76 -11.85
CA GLY A 417 -1.60 -13.92 -11.15
C GLY A 417 -2.78 -13.57 -10.25
N ALA A 418 -2.54 -12.66 -9.29
CA ALA A 418 -3.57 -12.08 -8.42
C ALA A 418 -3.21 -10.64 -8.02
N ILE A 419 -4.20 -9.88 -7.57
CA ILE A 419 -4.05 -8.50 -7.11
C ILE A 419 -4.44 -8.42 -5.64
N VAL A 420 -3.58 -7.83 -4.81
CA VAL A 420 -3.89 -7.56 -3.39
C VAL A 420 -4.28 -6.11 -3.19
N THR A 421 -5.37 -5.88 -2.47
CA THR A 421 -5.89 -4.55 -2.18
C THR A 421 -6.29 -4.40 -0.72
N GLY A 422 -6.02 -3.22 -0.14
CA GLY A 422 -6.33 -2.88 1.24
C GLY A 422 -7.80 -2.55 1.47
N MET A 423 -8.69 -3.51 1.21
CA MET A 423 -10.15 -3.40 1.30
C MET A 423 -10.66 -3.37 2.76
N ARG A 424 -10.27 -2.34 3.50
CA ARG A 424 -10.47 -2.20 4.96
C ARG A 424 -11.89 -1.80 5.39
N GLN A 425 -12.83 -1.76 4.45
CA GLN A 425 -14.24 -1.42 4.70
C GLN A 425 -15.13 -2.27 3.79
N ILE A 426 -16.31 -2.65 4.26
CA ILE A 426 -17.26 -3.48 3.51
C ILE A 426 -17.59 -2.93 2.12
N PRO A 427 -17.93 -1.62 1.93
CA PRO A 427 -18.20 -1.08 0.59
C PRO A 427 -17.04 -1.23 -0.39
N TYR A 428 -15.81 -1.23 0.13
CA TYR A 428 -14.61 -1.42 -0.68
C TYR A 428 -14.41 -2.90 -1.06
N VAL A 429 -14.79 -3.83 -0.18
CA VAL A 429 -14.85 -5.26 -0.53
C VAL A 429 -15.86 -5.47 -1.66
N ASP A 430 -17.05 -4.87 -1.56
CA ASP A 430 -18.08 -4.96 -2.60
C ASP A 430 -17.59 -4.43 -3.96
N ASP A 431 -16.97 -3.25 -3.99
CA ASP A 431 -16.39 -2.68 -5.22
C ASP A 431 -15.31 -3.60 -5.82
N ALA A 432 -14.46 -4.19 -4.99
CA ALA A 432 -13.38 -5.06 -5.46
C ALA A 432 -13.91 -6.40 -5.99
N VAL A 433 -14.90 -7.00 -5.32
CA VAL A 433 -15.58 -8.23 -5.78
C VAL A 433 -16.35 -7.97 -7.08
N LEU A 434 -17.03 -6.82 -7.19
CA LEU A 434 -17.69 -6.41 -8.42
C LEU A 434 -16.68 -6.30 -9.57
N ALA A 435 -15.56 -5.58 -9.37
CA ALA A 435 -14.51 -5.46 -10.37
C ALA A 435 -13.96 -6.83 -10.83
N LEU A 436 -13.81 -7.77 -9.90
CA LEU A 436 -13.36 -9.12 -10.21
C LEU A 436 -14.38 -9.88 -11.07
N LYS A 437 -15.66 -9.85 -10.71
CA LYS A 437 -16.74 -10.50 -11.47
C LYS A 437 -16.80 -9.93 -12.90
N GLU A 438 -16.67 -8.62 -13.04
CA GLU A 438 -16.83 -7.92 -14.31
C GLU A 438 -15.58 -7.99 -15.21
N SER A 439 -14.39 -8.19 -14.63
CA SER A 439 -13.13 -8.32 -15.37
C SER A 439 -13.14 -9.41 -16.45
N GLN A 440 -13.97 -10.45 -16.30
CA GLN A 440 -14.11 -11.51 -17.30
C GLN A 440 -14.74 -11.00 -18.60
N THR A 441 -15.61 -9.99 -18.53
CA THR A 441 -16.23 -9.34 -19.69
C THR A 441 -15.18 -8.56 -20.45
N LEU A 442 -14.39 -7.73 -19.76
CA LEU A 442 -13.30 -6.97 -20.35
C LEU A 442 -12.23 -7.89 -20.99
N GLN A 443 -11.89 -9.01 -20.34
CA GLN A 443 -10.99 -10.03 -20.91
C GLN A 443 -11.46 -10.57 -22.25
N LYS A 444 -12.77 -10.81 -22.40
CA LYS A 444 -13.35 -11.31 -23.65
C LYS A 444 -13.25 -10.26 -24.76
N MET A 445 -13.48 -8.98 -24.44
CA MET A 445 -13.39 -7.88 -25.41
C MET A 445 -11.97 -7.69 -25.93
N VAL A 446 -10.98 -7.68 -25.04
CA VAL A 446 -9.56 -7.55 -25.42
C VAL A 446 -9.11 -8.66 -26.37
N LYS A 447 -9.59 -9.89 -26.16
CA LYS A 447 -9.30 -11.03 -27.05
C LYS A 447 -9.90 -10.89 -28.44
N VAL A 448 -10.93 -10.06 -28.62
CA VAL A 448 -11.61 -9.83 -29.91
C VAL A 448 -10.95 -8.72 -30.72
N ASP A 449 -10.43 -7.67 -30.06
CA ASP A 449 -9.95 -6.44 -30.74
C ASP A 449 -8.43 -6.33 -30.97
N GLY A 450 -7.61 -7.28 -30.54
CA GLY A 450 -6.16 -7.23 -30.82
C GLY A 450 -5.39 -8.50 -30.49
N PHE A 451 -5.18 -9.35 -31.50
CA PHE A 451 -4.10 -10.33 -31.50
C PHE A 451 -2.85 -9.68 -32.09
N ASP A 452 -1.76 -9.61 -31.33
CA ASP A 452 -0.43 -9.54 -31.94
C ASP A 452 -0.22 -10.87 -32.69
N SER A 453 -0.29 -10.80 -34.02
CA SER A 453 -0.25 -11.94 -34.93
C SER A 453 1.07 -12.72 -34.88
N VAL A 454 2.09 -12.18 -34.21
CA VAL A 454 3.40 -12.80 -34.05
C VAL A 454 3.52 -13.61 -32.75
N LYS A 455 2.82 -13.24 -31.66
CA LYS A 455 3.11 -13.79 -30.31
C LYS A 455 1.93 -14.43 -29.56
N LYS A 456 0.70 -14.36 -30.06
CA LYS A 456 -0.50 -14.99 -29.44
C LYS A 456 -0.74 -14.63 -27.95
N ARG A 457 -0.36 -13.42 -27.48
CA ARG A 457 -0.76 -12.89 -26.16
C ARG A 457 -1.78 -11.73 -26.32
N PRO A 458 -2.83 -11.63 -25.48
CA PRO A 458 -3.73 -10.47 -25.50
C PRO A 458 -2.99 -9.22 -24.99
N LEU A 459 -3.09 -8.12 -25.74
CA LEU A 459 -2.55 -6.82 -25.34
C LEU A 459 -3.28 -6.29 -24.09
N CYS A 460 -2.63 -5.46 -23.28
CA CYS A 460 -3.29 -4.78 -22.14
C CYS A 460 -4.56 -4.04 -22.64
N PRO A 461 -5.70 -4.07 -21.92
CA PRO A 461 -6.93 -3.38 -22.34
C PRO A 461 -6.72 -1.89 -22.66
N ILE A 462 -5.74 -1.26 -22.01
CA ILE A 462 -5.37 0.15 -22.20
C ILE A 462 -4.54 0.36 -23.47
N THR A 463 -3.78 -0.63 -23.96
CA THR A 463 -2.92 -0.45 -25.14
C THR A 463 -3.68 -0.55 -26.47
N ASN A 464 -4.93 -1.04 -26.47
CA ASN A 464 -5.81 -1.06 -27.66
C ASN A 464 -6.61 0.25 -27.87
N ALA A 465 -6.69 1.12 -26.86
CA ALA A 465 -7.27 2.45 -27.04
C ALA A 465 -6.25 3.34 -27.76
N ARG A 466 -6.46 3.58 -29.05
CA ARG A 466 -5.63 4.41 -29.94
C ARG A 466 -4.86 5.53 -29.23
N ASN A 467 -3.56 5.54 -29.50
CA ASN A 467 -2.53 6.54 -29.21
C ASN A 467 -3.02 7.98 -28.89
N TYR A 468 -2.33 8.57 -27.88
CA TYR A 468 -2.20 10.00 -27.50
C TYR A 468 -2.99 10.57 -26.31
N GLN A 469 -4.13 10.02 -25.87
CA GLN A 469 -4.93 10.67 -24.81
C GLN A 469 -4.72 10.15 -23.37
N LEU A 470 -4.29 8.91 -23.17
CA LEU A 470 -4.04 8.41 -21.80
C LEU A 470 -2.69 8.89 -21.23
N SER A 471 -1.67 9.07 -22.07
CA SER A 471 -0.36 9.60 -21.63
C SER A 471 -0.36 11.10 -21.31
N THR A 472 -1.42 11.82 -21.70
CA THR A 472 -1.59 13.25 -21.39
C THR A 472 -2.49 13.48 -20.18
N VAL A 473 -3.21 12.45 -19.71
CA VAL A 473 -4.11 12.53 -18.55
C VAL A 473 -3.62 11.69 -17.35
N CYS A 474 -2.75 10.69 -17.58
CA CYS A 474 -2.01 9.98 -16.54
C CYS A 474 -0.70 10.70 -16.18
#